data_AF-A0A2W7MKT0-F1
#
_entry.id   AF-A0A2W7MKT0-F1
#
_cell.length_a   1.000
_cell.length_b   1.000
_cell.length_c   1.000
_cell.angle_alpha   90.00
_cell.angle_beta   90.00
_cell.angle_gamma   90.00
#
_symmetry.space_group_name_H-M   'P 1'
#
loop_
_entity.id
_entity.type
_entity.pdbx_description
1 polymer ?
#
loop_
_entity_poly.entity_id
_entity_poly.type
_entity_poly.pdbx_seq_one_letter_code
_entity_poly.pdbx_strand_id
1 'polypeptide(L)' 'MDDSLYDKMETEMVAGFYYFINKNIDKGILSNAMQSEIKLIERTAKRRGIPLEELYEVGSHLVEMEIERKVLPF' A
#
# COMPACT_ATOMS: atom_id res chain seq x y z
N MET A 1 -17.48 -0.96 15.33
CA MET A 1 -16.16 -0.57 14.80
C MET A 1 -16.33 -0.62 13.30
N ASP A 2 -16.19 0.50 12.60
CA ASP A 2 -16.33 0.49 11.14
C ASP A 2 -15.11 -0.20 10.55
N ASP A 3 -15.35 -1.29 9.83
CA ASP A 3 -14.35 -1.94 9.00
C ASP A 3 -13.94 -0.95 7.91
N SER A 4 -12.65 -0.63 7.89
CA SER A 4 -12.04 0.16 6.82
C SER A 4 -12.19 -0.58 5.50
N LEU A 5 -12.20 0.15 4.37
CA LEU A 5 -12.12 -0.46 3.05
C LEU A 5 -10.97 -1.48 2.96
N TYR A 6 -9.82 -1.15 3.55
CA TYR A 6 -8.65 -2.03 3.58
C TYR A 6 -8.90 -3.35 4.30
N ASP A 7 -9.79 -3.40 5.29
CA ASP A 7 -10.11 -4.65 6.00
C ASP A 7 -10.75 -5.70 5.09
N LYS A 8 -11.45 -5.23 4.06
CA LYS A 8 -12.16 -6.08 3.09
C LYS A 8 -11.32 -6.40 1.85
N MET A 9 -10.13 -5.80 1.71
CA MET A 9 -9.25 -5.98 0.57
C MET A 9 -8.25 -7.12 0.79
N GLU A 10 -7.85 -7.80 -0.28
CA GLU A 10 -6.72 -8.72 -0.25
C GLU A 10 -5.43 -8.02 0.22
N THR A 11 -4.57 -8.74 0.93
CA THR A 11 -3.32 -8.21 1.49
C THR A 11 -2.42 -7.57 0.41
N GLU A 12 -2.36 -8.17 -0.78
CA GLU A 12 -1.59 -7.67 -1.92
C GLU A 12 -2.07 -6.28 -2.37
N MET A 13 -3.40 -6.05 -2.38
CA MET A 13 -3.95 -4.72 -2.70
C MET A 13 -3.59 -3.70 -1.62
N VAL A 14 -3.72 -4.08 -0.34
CA VAL A 14 -3.35 -3.21 0.79
C VAL A 14 -1.87 -2.84 0.71
N ALA A 15 -1.00 -3.80 0.41
CA ALA A 15 0.43 -3.61 0.22
C ALA A 15 0.74 -2.64 -0.95
N GLY A 16 0.08 -2.82 -2.10
CA GLY A 16 0.21 -1.93 -3.25
C GLY A 16 -0.16 -0.48 -2.94
N PHE A 17 -1.28 -0.26 -2.23
CA PHE A 17 -1.68 1.08 -1.79
C PHE A 17 -0.69 1.67 -0.80
N TYR A 18 -0.24 0.88 0.19
CA TYR A 18 0.73 1.33 1.18
C TYR A 18 2.02 1.82 0.53
N TYR A 19 2.59 1.03 -0.37
CA TYR A 19 3.80 1.39 -1.08
C TYR A 19 3.59 2.63 -1.98
N PHE A 20 2.49 2.69 -2.74
CA PHE A 20 2.20 3.83 -3.61
C PHE A 20 2.04 5.15 -2.84
N ILE A 21 1.34 5.11 -1.71
CA ILE A 21 1.15 6.28 -0.84
C ILE A 21 2.49 6.75 -0.27
N ASN A 22 3.30 5.84 0.29
CA ASN A 22 4.63 6.18 0.81
C ASN A 22 5.54 6.76 -0.29
N LYS A 23 5.56 6.14 -1.48
CA LYS A 23 6.34 6.62 -2.62
C LYS A 23 5.95 8.03 -3.06
N ASN A 24 4.67 8.39 -2.98
CA ASN A 24 4.23 9.74 -3.30
C ASN A 24 4.64 10.74 -2.20
N ILE A 25 4.59 10.35 -0.92
CA ILE A 25 5.11 11.15 0.19
C ILE A 25 6.62 11.40 0.02
N ASP A 26 7.40 10.37 -0.32
CA ASP A 26 8.84 10.48 -0.58
C ASP A 26 9.17 11.44 -1.74
N LYS A 27 8.26 11.52 -2.73
CA LYS A 27 8.35 12.49 -3.85
C LYS A 27 7.89 13.91 -3.48
N GLY A 28 7.53 14.16 -2.22
CA GLY A 28 7.00 15.44 -1.75
C GLY A 28 5.53 15.68 -2.08
N ILE A 29 4.81 14.68 -2.60
CA ILE A 29 3.38 14.74 -2.88
C ILE A 29 2.64 14.27 -1.62
N LEU A 30 2.54 15.17 -0.63
CA LEU A 30 1.89 14.90 0.64
C LEU A 30 0.51 15.55 0.69
N SER A 31 -0.51 14.78 1.07
CA SER A 31 -1.85 15.31 1.38
C SER A 31 -2.34 14.80 2.74
N ASN A 32 -3.24 15.56 3.37
CA ASN A 32 -3.91 15.12 4.62
C ASN A 32 -4.70 13.82 4.43
N ALA A 33 -5.22 13.59 3.22
CA ALA A 33 -5.91 12.36 2.88
C ALA A 33 -4.94 11.17 2.95
N MET A 34 -3.76 11.27 2.36
CA MET A 34 -2.75 10.20 2.37
C MET A 34 -2.30 9.80 3.79
N GLN A 35 -2.14 10.77 4.69
CA GLN A 35 -1.83 10.50 6.10
C GLN A 35 -2.99 9.76 6.81
N SER A 36 -4.23 10.07 6.44
CA SER A 36 -5.41 9.36 6.96
C SER A 36 -5.49 7.93 6.41
N GLU A 37 -5.18 7.75 5.12
CA GLU A 37 -5.10 6.43 4.49
C GLU A 37 -4.03 5.54 5.13
N ILE A 38 -2.82 6.06 5.38
CA ILE A 38 -1.76 5.31 6.09
C ILE A 38 -2.26 4.80 7.43
N LYS A 39 -2.92 5.63 8.25
CA LYS A 39 -3.44 5.20 9.55
C LYS A 39 -4.49 4.08 9.44
N LEU A 40 -5.28 4.07 8.36
CA LEU A 40 -6.25 2.99 8.11
C LEU A 40 -5.55 1.71 7.70
N ILE A 41 -4.52 1.80 6.86
CA ILE A 41 -3.68 0.67 6.46
C ILE A 41 -2.93 0.10 7.67
N GLU A 42 -2.32 0.93 8.50
CA GLU A 42 -1.60 0.51 9.71
C GLU A 42 -2.50 -0.27 10.67
N ARG A 43 -3.74 0.19 10.87
CA ARG A 43 -4.75 -0.52 11.67
C ARG A 43 -5.11 -1.87 11.06
N THR A 44 -5.25 -1.92 9.75
CA THR A 44 -5.54 -3.15 9.00
C THR A 44 -4.40 -4.14 9.11
N ALA A 45 -3.16 -3.70 8.91
CA ALA A 45 -1.95 -4.49 9.08
C ALA A 45 -1.86 -5.09 10.49
N LYS A 46 -2.06 -4.25 11.50
CA LYS A 46 -2.09 -4.66 12.91
C LYS A 46 -3.17 -5.71 13.19
N ARG A 47 -4.38 -5.55 12.64
CA ARG A 47 -5.47 -6.54 12.79
C ARG A 47 -5.14 -7.88 12.13
N ARG A 48 -4.41 -7.85 11.02
CA ARG A 48 -3.98 -9.06 10.28
C ARG A 48 -2.71 -9.69 10.83
N GLY A 49 -2.01 -9.01 11.74
CA GLY A 49 -0.72 -9.47 12.26
C GLY A 49 0.42 -9.35 11.25
N ILE A 50 0.30 -8.43 10.29
CA ILE A 50 1.29 -8.22 9.22
C ILE A 50 2.17 -7.01 9.59
N PRO A 51 3.50 -7.14 9.62
CA PRO A 51 4.42 -6.02 9.78
C PRO A 51 4.30 -5.01 8.64
N LEU A 52 4.55 -3.73 8.92
CA LEU A 52 4.48 -2.68 7.88
C LEU A 52 5.62 -2.82 6.87
N GLU A 53 6.76 -3.32 7.31
CA GLU A 53 7.92 -3.63 6.49
C GLU A 53 7.55 -4.68 5.43
N GLU A 54 6.84 -5.73 5.84
CA GLU A 54 6.34 -6.77 4.93
C GLU A 54 5.34 -6.19 3.91
N LEU A 55 4.41 -5.33 4.34
CA LEU A 55 3.50 -4.64 3.41
C LEU A 55 4.26 -3.75 2.41
N TYR A 56 5.33 -3.08 2.86
CA TYR A 56 6.15 -2.24 1.99
C TYR A 56 6.89 -3.08 0.95
N GLU A 57 7.52 -4.17 1.38
CA GLU A 57 8.25 -5.10 0.49
C GLU A 57 7.30 -5.75 -0.53
N VAL A 58 6.16 -6.30 -0.09
CA VAL A 58 5.17 -6.88 -1.01
C VAL A 58 4.67 -5.82 -1.99
N GLY A 59 4.37 -4.61 -1.50
CA GLY A 59 3.90 -3.51 -2.32
C GLY A 59 4.92 -3.04 -3.36
N SER A 60 6.22 -3.01 -2.99
CA SER A 60 7.28 -2.62 -3.91
C SER A 60 7.42 -3.60 -5.06
N HIS A 61 7.44 -4.91 -4.76
CA HIS A 61 7.53 -5.97 -5.76
C HIS A 61 6.33 -5.93 -6.73
N LEU A 62 5.11 -5.74 -6.23
CA LEU A 62 3.90 -5.65 -7.06
C LEU A 62 3.97 -4.48 -8.05
N VAL A 63 4.40 -3.31 -7.57
CA VAL A 63 4.49 -2.10 -8.42
C VAL A 63 5.65 -2.20 -9.42
N GLU A 64 6.78 -2.77 -9.03
CA GLU A 64 7.92 -3.01 -9.93
C GLU A 64 7.55 -3.99 -11.05
N MET A 65 6.89 -5.11 -10.72
CA MET A 65 6.40 -6.06 -11.71
C MET A 65 5.39 -5.44 -12.69
N GLU A 66 4.51 -4.56 -12.22
CA GLU A 66 3.54 -3.87 -13.06
C GLU A 66 4.21 -2.82 -13.97
N ILE A 67 5.28 -2.17 -13.51
CA ILE A 67 6.10 -1.27 -14.33
C ILE A 67 6.83 -2.09 -15.41
N GLU A 68 7.46 -3.21 -15.05
CA GLU A 68 8.15 -4.09 -16.00
C GLU A 68 7.19 -4.63 -17.08
N ARG A 69 6.00 -5.08 -16.68
CA ARG A 69 4.93 -5.50 -17.61
C ARG A 69 4.50 -4.41 -18.59
N LYS A 70 4.51 -3.15 -18.17
CA LYS A 70 4.17 -2.01 -19.06
C LYS A 70 5.32 -1.60 -19.98
N VAL A 71 6.57 -1.92 -19.63
CA VAL A 71 7.76 -1.57 -20.42
C VAL A 71 8.04 -2.60 -21.52
N LEU A 72 7.66 -3.86 -21.33
CA LEU A 72 7.83 -4.93 -22.32
C LEU A 72 6.48 -5.34 -22.93
N PRO A 73 6.07 -4.76 -24.08
CA PRO A 73 4.99 -5.32 -24.86
C PRO A 73 5.52 -6.60 -25.51
N PHE A 74 4.89 -7.73 -25.23
CA PHE A 74 5.05 -8.93 -26.05
C PHE A 74 4.50 -8.69 -27.46
#